data_AF-A0A523R4U6-F1
#
_entry.id   AF-A0A523R4U6-F1
#
_cell.length_a   1.000
_cell.length_b   1.000
_cell.length_c   1.000
_cell.angle_alpha   90.00
_cell.angle_beta   90.00
_cell.angle_gamma   90.00
#
_symmetry.space_group_name_H-M   'P 1'
#
loop_
_entity.id
_entity.type
_entity.pdbx_description
1 polymer ?
#
loop_
_entity_poly.entity_id
_entity_poly.type
_entity_poly.pdbx_seq_one_letter_code
_entity_poly.pdbx_strand_id
1 'polypeptide(L)'
;MKKIIALCTTLLALSWGLSSLTAAETSHKSHEKMAMPAPTAMEHTSPTDTFKHEAVIKHIRAEFKIMSLSSMNMKDPNGATHHVMVNLFNDSTNHPIKDAVGKVKVVGPDEKEQTNTLKNYNGTFAANFTFSKNGKYGVICLVKVNGEKHLFKFWYPYG
;
A
#
# COMPACT_ATOMS: atom_id res chain seq x y z
N MET A 1 -50.40 -13.89 -14.07
CA MET A 1 -49.71 -14.71 -15.09
C MET A 1 -49.55 -13.91 -16.37
N LYS A 2 -48.32 -13.52 -16.72
CA LYS A 2 -47.71 -13.52 -18.08
C LYS A 2 -46.45 -12.66 -18.03
N LYS A 3 -45.31 -13.32 -18.19
CA LYS A 3 -43.95 -12.76 -18.18
C LYS A 3 -43.65 -12.25 -19.59
N ILE A 4 -43.09 -11.05 -19.73
CA ILE A 4 -42.52 -10.58 -20.99
C ILE A 4 -41.01 -10.68 -20.84
N ILE A 5 -40.45 -11.67 -21.53
CA ILE A 5 -39.01 -11.87 -21.71
C ILE A 5 -38.70 -11.33 -23.10
N ALA A 6 -37.81 -10.34 -23.20
CA ALA A 6 -37.23 -9.92 -24.46
C ALA A 6 -35.71 -10.12 -24.37
N LEU A 7 -35.27 -11.22 -24.98
CA LEU A 7 -33.87 -11.60 -25.16
C LEU A 7 -33.47 -11.13 -26.57
N CYS A 8 -32.58 -10.15 -26.68
CA CYS A 8 -31.99 -9.74 -27.96
C CYS A 8 -30.49 -10.02 -27.91
N THR A 9 -30.13 -11.20 -28.38
CA THR A 9 -28.76 -11.64 -28.62
C THR A 9 -28.36 -11.21 -30.02
N THR A 10 -27.37 -10.34 -30.17
CA THR A 10 -26.68 -10.14 -31.45
C THR A 10 -25.19 -10.40 -31.26
N LEU A 11 -24.77 -11.59 -31.70
CA LEU A 11 -23.38 -11.86 -32.05
C LEU A 11 -23.07 -11.13 -33.36
N LEU A 12 -21.99 -10.36 -33.38
CA LEU A 12 -21.31 -9.98 -34.61
C LEU A 12 -19.82 -10.32 -34.42
N ALA A 13 -19.42 -11.47 -34.96
CA ALA A 13 -18.02 -11.77 -35.23
C ALA A 13 -17.75 -11.41 -36.68
N LEU A 14 -16.69 -10.63 -36.94
CA LEU A 14 -15.93 -10.76 -38.18
C LEU A 14 -14.51 -10.22 -37.99
N SER A 15 -13.60 -10.94 -38.62
CA SER A 15 -12.18 -11.05 -38.36
C SER A 15 -11.31 -10.27 -39.35
N TRP A 16 -10.03 -10.17 -38.98
CA TRP A 16 -8.83 -9.96 -39.83
C TRP A 16 -8.33 -8.53 -40.07
N GLY A 17 -7.07 -8.35 -39.68
CA GLY A 17 -6.22 -7.20 -39.95
C GLY A 17 -4.84 -7.43 -39.34
N LEU A 18 -4.12 -8.46 -39.80
CA LEU A 18 -2.67 -8.58 -39.61
C LEU A 18 -2.00 -7.60 -40.59
N SER A 19 -1.44 -6.52 -40.06
CA SER A 19 -0.51 -5.66 -40.80
C SER A 19 0.85 -5.74 -40.12
N SER A 20 1.74 -6.51 -40.74
CA SER A 20 3.17 -6.44 -40.47
C SER A 20 3.70 -5.13 -41.05
N LEU A 21 4.13 -4.20 -40.21
CA LEU A 21 5.02 -3.12 -40.63
C LEU A 21 6.42 -3.38 -40.07
N THR A 22 7.33 -3.60 -41.01
CA THR A 22 8.78 -3.42 -40.85
C THR A 22 9.08 -1.96 -40.53
N ALA A 23 9.76 -1.70 -39.41
CA ALA A 23 10.40 -0.42 -39.14
C ALA A 23 11.91 -0.65 -39.10
N ALA A 24 12.61 0.09 -39.97
CA ALA A 24 14.05 0.10 -40.12
C ALA A 24 14.77 0.52 -38.83
N GLU A 25 15.88 -0.16 -38.54
CA GLU A 25 16.85 0.29 -37.54
C GLU A 25 17.46 1.62 -38.02
N THR A 26 17.16 2.70 -37.31
CA THR A 26 17.90 3.96 -37.42
C THR A 26 18.43 4.30 -36.03
N SER A 27 19.76 4.29 -35.94
CA SER A 27 20.54 4.73 -34.80
C SER A 27 20.44 6.24 -34.64
N HIS A 28 19.96 6.72 -33.48
CA HIS A 28 20.18 8.09 -33.02
C HIS A 28 20.37 8.17 -31.50
N LYS A 29 21.65 8.28 -31.12
CA LYS A 29 22.25 9.34 -30.29
C LYS A 29 21.31 10.12 -29.33
N SER A 30 21.61 9.99 -28.03
CA SER A 30 21.56 11.02 -26.98
C SER A 30 20.21 11.68 -26.67
N HIS A 31 19.66 11.39 -25.48
CA HIS A 31 19.16 12.44 -24.58
C HIS A 31 19.19 11.97 -23.12
N GLU A 32 19.80 12.80 -22.28
CA GLU A 32 19.88 12.72 -20.83
C GLU A 32 18.50 12.44 -20.21
N LYS A 33 18.38 11.33 -19.48
CA LYS A 33 17.32 11.18 -18.49
C LYS A 33 17.79 11.88 -17.23
N MET A 34 17.23 13.06 -16.97
CA MET A 34 17.22 13.64 -15.63
C MET A 34 16.62 12.59 -14.68
N ALA A 35 17.45 12.10 -13.77
CA ALA A 35 17.03 11.26 -12.68
C ALA A 35 16.08 12.06 -11.80
N MET A 36 14.80 11.68 -11.77
CA MET A 36 13.92 12.10 -10.69
C MET A 36 14.43 11.47 -9.39
N PRO A 37 14.62 12.24 -8.30
CA PRO A 37 14.97 11.65 -7.03
C PRO A 37 13.79 10.80 -6.54
N ALA A 38 14.06 9.53 -6.28
CA ALA A 38 13.19 8.68 -5.49
C ALA A 38 12.97 9.35 -4.12
N PRO A 39 11.78 9.24 -3.51
CA PRO A 39 11.58 9.72 -2.15
C PRO A 39 12.60 9.03 -1.23
N THR A 40 13.46 9.82 -0.62
CA THR A 40 14.48 9.38 0.33
C THR A 40 13.83 8.79 1.57
N ALA A 41 13.62 7.48 1.57
CA ALA A 41 13.30 6.72 2.77
C ALA A 41 14.58 6.60 3.61
N MET A 42 14.59 7.19 4.80
CA MET A 42 15.65 6.94 5.79
C MET A 42 15.23 5.74 6.66
N GLU A 43 15.76 4.55 6.35
CA GLU A 43 15.54 3.34 7.14
C GLU A 43 16.44 3.37 8.38
N HIS A 44 15.86 3.61 9.56
CA HIS A 44 16.54 3.49 10.85
C HIS A 44 15.99 2.28 11.63
N THR A 45 16.74 1.17 11.61
CA THR A 45 16.51 0.06 12.54
C THR A 45 16.95 0.51 13.94
N SER A 46 15.99 0.84 14.81
CA SER A 46 16.26 1.23 16.19
C SER A 46 16.63 -0.01 17.03
N PRO A 47 17.30 0.12 18.19
CA PRO A 47 17.57 -0.99 19.13
C PRO A 47 16.32 -1.67 19.72
N THR A 48 15.16 -1.07 19.51
CA THR A 48 13.83 -1.60 19.81
C THR A 48 13.34 -2.45 18.63
N ASP A 49 12.63 -3.56 18.85
CA ASP A 49 11.95 -4.43 17.84
C ASP A 49 10.85 -3.70 17.01
N THR A 50 11.07 -2.43 16.70
CA THR A 50 10.18 -1.49 16.03
C THR A 50 10.83 -1.09 14.72
N PHE A 51 10.26 -1.56 13.62
CA PHE A 51 10.57 -1.04 12.30
C PHE A 51 9.83 0.29 12.10
N LYS A 52 10.53 1.28 11.53
CA LYS A 52 9.98 2.60 11.22
C LYS A 52 10.12 2.88 9.73
N HIS A 53 9.08 3.43 9.13
CA HIS A 53 9.11 3.90 7.75
C HIS A 53 8.34 5.20 7.65
N GLU A 54 8.86 6.14 6.88
CA GLU A 54 8.21 7.41 6.63
C GLU A 54 8.05 7.60 5.13
N ALA A 55 6.88 8.10 4.72
CA ALA A 55 6.63 8.46 3.34
C ALA A 55 5.72 9.69 3.27
N VAL A 56 6.00 10.56 2.30
CA VAL A 56 5.21 11.76 2.01
C VAL A 56 4.57 11.64 0.63
N ILE A 57 3.26 11.83 0.56
CA ILE A 57 2.49 11.86 -0.70
C ILE A 57 1.52 13.02 -0.65
N LYS A 58 1.64 13.97 -1.60
CA LYS A 58 0.73 15.13 -1.72
C LYS A 58 0.52 15.88 -0.40
N HIS A 59 1.61 16.26 0.26
CA HIS A 59 1.60 16.96 1.56
C HIS A 59 1.01 16.17 2.74
N ILE A 60 0.75 14.87 2.57
CA ILE A 60 0.40 13.97 3.66
C ILE A 60 1.63 13.13 3.99
N ARG A 61 2.18 13.32 5.18
CA ARG A 61 3.24 12.46 5.73
C ARG A 61 2.59 11.33 6.52
N ALA A 62 3.03 10.12 6.25
CA ALA A 62 2.67 8.92 6.99
C ALA A 62 3.91 8.34 7.66
N GLU A 63 3.86 8.25 8.99
CA GLU A 63 4.87 7.62 9.81
C GLU A 63 4.35 6.25 10.26
N PHE A 64 4.98 5.19 9.73
CA PHE A 64 4.67 3.81 10.02
C PHE A 64 5.56 3.28 11.14
N LYS A 65 4.96 2.52 12.06
CA LYS A 65 5.68 1.69 13.02
C LYS A 65 5.14 0.28 12.95
N ILE A 66 6.02 -0.71 12.80
CA ILE A 66 5.66 -2.13 12.83
C ILE A 66 6.38 -2.74 14.02
N MET A 67 5.61 -3.35 14.93
CA MET A 67 6.09 -3.88 16.21
C MET A 67 5.48 -5.26 16.43
N SER A 68 6.21 -6.17 17.07
CA SER A 68 5.60 -7.42 17.54
C SER A 68 4.64 -7.13 18.71
N LEU A 69 3.49 -7.79 18.74
CA LEU A 69 2.55 -7.67 19.86
C LEU A 69 3.19 -8.17 21.17
N SER A 70 4.06 -9.17 21.08
CA SER A 70 4.83 -9.66 22.23
C SER A 70 5.74 -8.59 22.83
N SER A 71 6.42 -7.77 22.01
CA SER A 71 7.25 -6.66 22.52
C SER A 71 6.43 -5.59 23.28
N MET A 72 5.12 -5.53 23.03
CA MET A 72 4.19 -4.63 23.70
C MET A 72 3.45 -5.28 24.87
N ASN A 73 3.79 -6.52 25.24
CA ASN A 73 3.04 -7.33 26.21
C ASN A 73 1.54 -7.46 25.86
N MET A 74 1.23 -7.52 24.56
CA MET A 74 -0.13 -7.66 24.04
C MET A 74 -0.33 -9.04 23.42
N LYS A 75 -1.58 -9.54 23.45
CA LYS A 75 -2.01 -10.74 22.73
C LYS A 75 -3.25 -10.41 21.93
N ASP A 76 -3.31 -10.90 20.70
CA ASP A 76 -4.51 -10.81 19.87
C ASP A 76 -5.28 -12.13 19.95
N PRO A 77 -6.59 -12.14 20.25
CA PRO A 77 -7.36 -13.36 20.37
C PRO A 77 -7.49 -14.14 19.06
N ASN A 78 -7.25 -13.49 17.91
CA ASN A 78 -7.29 -14.11 16.59
C ASN A 78 -5.89 -14.53 16.10
N GLY A 79 -4.87 -14.45 16.95
CA GLY A 79 -3.52 -14.92 16.63
C GLY A 79 -2.69 -13.98 15.76
N ALA A 80 -3.07 -12.70 15.64
CA ALA A 80 -2.18 -11.70 15.06
C ALA A 80 -0.89 -11.61 15.87
N THR A 81 0.23 -11.30 15.21
CA THR A 81 1.56 -11.26 15.83
C THR A 81 2.19 -9.88 15.85
N HIS A 82 1.73 -8.97 15.00
CA HIS A 82 2.29 -7.63 14.86
C HIS A 82 1.21 -6.56 14.86
N HIS A 83 1.63 -5.37 15.27
CA HIS A 83 0.86 -4.16 15.25
C HIS A 83 1.45 -3.21 14.22
N VAL A 84 0.64 -2.83 13.22
CA VAL A 84 1.00 -1.81 12.23
C VAL A 84 0.31 -0.53 12.65
N MET A 85 1.11 0.43 13.11
CA MET A 85 0.69 1.77 13.50
C MET A 85 1.03 2.77 12.39
N VAL A 86 0.14 3.73 12.18
CA VAL A 86 0.27 4.81 11.21
C VAL A 86 -0.11 6.11 11.90
N ASN A 87 0.81 7.07 11.94
CA ASN A 87 0.51 8.45 12.30
C ASN A 87 0.51 9.28 11.02
N LEU A 88 -0.47 10.17 10.88
CA LEU A 88 -0.63 11.00 9.70
C LEU A 88 -0.45 12.47 10.07
N PHE A 89 0.26 13.20 9.24
CA PHE A 89 0.52 14.63 9.42
C PHE A 89 0.30 15.38 8.11
N ASN A 90 -0.15 16.63 8.23
CA ASN A 90 0.11 17.61 7.18
C ASN A 90 1.61 17.88 7.19
N ASP A 91 2.29 17.57 6.10
CA ASP A 91 3.75 17.61 6.03
C ASP A 91 4.27 19.05 6.14
N SER A 92 3.58 20.01 5.52
CA SER A 92 3.98 21.42 5.51
C SER A 92 3.82 22.10 6.87
N THR A 93 2.78 21.75 7.63
CA THR A 93 2.48 22.40 8.92
C THR A 93 2.85 21.56 10.13
N ASN A 94 3.29 20.32 9.92
CA ASN A 94 3.53 19.33 10.98
C ASN A 94 2.29 19.08 11.88
N HIS A 95 1.09 19.39 11.40
CA HIS A 95 -0.14 19.21 12.18
C HIS A 95 -0.64 17.76 12.06
N PRO A 96 -1.00 17.09 13.17
CA PRO A 96 -1.52 15.73 13.12
C PRO A 96 -2.90 15.69 12.47
N ILE A 97 -3.12 14.70 11.62
CA ILE A 97 -4.39 14.41 10.95
C ILE A 97 -5.11 13.32 11.75
N LYS A 98 -6.20 13.69 12.43
CA LYS A 98 -6.90 12.78 13.35
C LYS A 98 -8.15 12.10 12.77
N ASP A 99 -8.68 12.65 11.69
CA ASP A 99 -9.98 12.24 11.12
C ASP A 99 -9.85 11.50 9.80
N ALA A 100 -8.79 10.69 9.66
CA ALA A 100 -8.61 9.81 8.52
C ALA A 100 -9.39 8.50 8.69
N VAL A 101 -9.73 7.88 7.57
CA VAL A 101 -10.15 6.46 7.53
C VAL A 101 -9.22 5.71 6.60
N GLY A 102 -8.85 4.49 6.94
CA GLY A 102 -7.91 3.76 6.11
C GLY A 102 -7.91 2.26 6.36
N LYS A 103 -7.17 1.56 5.52
CA LYS A 103 -6.90 0.13 5.65
C LYS A 103 -5.49 -0.16 5.20
N VAL A 104 -4.92 -1.23 5.76
CA VAL A 104 -3.62 -1.75 5.35
C VAL A 104 -3.84 -3.13 4.75
N LYS A 105 -3.20 -3.37 3.61
CA LYS A 105 -3.01 -4.69 3.02
C LYS A 105 -1.55 -5.09 3.20
N VAL A 106 -1.34 -6.29 3.70
CA VAL A 106 -0.02 -6.93 3.83
C VAL A 106 0.03 -8.12 2.89
N VAL A 107 1.10 -8.21 2.10
CA VAL A 107 1.38 -9.34 1.20
C VAL A 107 2.63 -10.05 1.72
N GLY A 108 2.49 -11.32 2.09
CA GLY A 108 3.58 -12.14 2.61
C GLY A 108 4.58 -12.60 1.54
N PRO A 109 5.75 -13.12 1.96
CA PRO A 109 6.73 -13.72 1.04
C PRO A 109 6.20 -14.98 0.33
N ASP A 110 5.10 -15.55 0.83
CA ASP A 110 4.36 -16.63 0.19
C ASP A 110 3.14 -16.15 -0.59
N GLU A 111 3.12 -14.86 -0.94
CA GLU A 111 2.07 -14.18 -1.70
C GLU A 111 0.69 -14.14 -1.01
N LYS A 112 0.58 -14.64 0.22
CA LYS A 112 -0.68 -14.57 0.99
C LYS A 112 -0.97 -13.15 1.42
N GLU A 113 -2.23 -12.77 1.30
CA GLU A 113 -2.69 -11.42 1.58
C GLU A 113 -3.53 -11.35 2.85
N GLN A 114 -3.36 -10.26 3.60
CA GLN A 114 -4.22 -9.89 4.72
C GLN A 114 -4.63 -8.44 4.53
N THR A 115 -5.89 -8.09 4.78
CA THR A 115 -6.35 -6.71 4.72
C THR A 115 -7.18 -6.39 5.95
N ASN A 116 -6.73 -5.41 6.74
CA ASN A 116 -7.43 -4.96 7.94
C ASN A 116 -7.65 -3.45 7.90
N THR A 117 -8.83 -3.02 8.34
CA THR A 117 -9.18 -1.60 8.53
C THR A 117 -8.41 -1.04 9.71
N LEU A 118 -7.89 0.18 9.56
CA LEU A 118 -7.23 0.90 10.63
C LEU A 118 -8.27 1.39 11.65
N LYS A 119 -8.06 1.02 12.92
CA LYS A 119 -8.80 1.59 14.05
C LYS A 119 -8.15 2.92 14.45
N ASN A 120 -8.97 3.90 14.82
CA ASN A 120 -8.51 5.22 15.25
C ASN A 120 -8.45 5.30 16.78
N TYR A 121 -7.25 5.52 17.31
CA TYR A 121 -6.96 5.74 18.71
C TYR A 121 -6.57 7.20 18.93
N ASN A 122 -7.52 8.12 18.68
CA ASN A 122 -7.34 9.58 18.83
C ASN A 122 -6.21 10.17 17.96
N GLY A 123 -6.19 9.78 16.68
CA GLY A 123 -5.23 10.24 15.68
C GLY A 123 -4.02 9.32 15.48
N THR A 124 -3.90 8.28 16.30
CA THR A 124 -3.02 7.13 16.01
C THR A 124 -3.85 6.02 15.37
N PHE A 125 -3.50 5.61 14.15
CA PHE A 125 -4.24 4.60 13.42
C PHE A 125 -3.53 3.26 13.49
N ALA A 126 -4.24 2.17 13.76
CA ALA A 126 -3.56 0.87 13.79
C ALA A 126 -4.43 -0.32 13.43
N ALA A 127 -3.77 -1.37 12.96
CA ALA A 127 -4.35 -2.68 12.72
C ALA A 127 -3.33 -3.79 13.04
N ASN A 128 -3.83 -4.93 13.51
CA ASN A 128 -3.00 -6.09 13.80
C ASN A 128 -2.91 -7.01 12.58
N PHE A 129 -1.77 -7.70 12.41
CA PHE A 129 -1.53 -8.62 11.31
C PHE A 129 -0.69 -9.82 11.77
N THR A 130 -0.75 -10.91 11.02
CA THR A 130 0.05 -12.11 11.26
C THR A 130 1.24 -12.16 10.30
N PHE A 131 2.45 -12.13 10.84
CA PHE A 131 3.69 -12.36 10.11
C PHE A 131 4.24 -13.73 10.52
N SER A 132 4.00 -14.75 9.69
CA SER A 132 4.28 -16.16 10.00
C SER A 132 5.52 -16.73 9.33
N LYS A 133 6.17 -16.00 8.42
CA LYS A 133 7.33 -16.46 7.65
C LYS A 133 8.38 -15.37 7.59
N ASN A 134 9.65 -15.73 7.76
CA ASN A 134 10.73 -14.77 7.55
C ASN A 134 10.79 -14.38 6.06
N GLY A 135 11.12 -13.12 5.77
CA GLY A 135 11.20 -12.59 4.41
C GLY A 135 10.69 -11.16 4.28
N LYS A 136 10.55 -10.71 3.03
CA LYS A 136 10.03 -9.37 2.71
C LYS A 136 8.51 -9.39 2.60
N TYR A 137 7.85 -8.51 3.35
CA TYR A 137 6.42 -8.27 3.28
C TYR A 137 6.13 -6.98 2.54
N GLY A 138 5.20 -7.01 1.59
CA GLY A 138 4.68 -5.82 0.94
C GLY A 138 3.62 -5.17 1.82
N VAL A 139 3.85 -3.95 2.28
CA VAL A 139 2.89 -3.17 3.08
C VAL A 139 2.27 -2.11 2.19
N ILE A 140 0.94 -2.12 2.08
CA ILE A 140 0.16 -1.20 1.23
C ILE A 140 -0.89 -0.52 2.11
N CYS A 141 -0.73 0.76 2.38
CA CYS A 141 -1.66 1.53 3.20
C CYS A 141 -2.47 2.49 2.33
N LEU A 142 -3.80 2.33 2.33
CA LEU A 142 -4.73 3.24 1.68
C LEU A 142 -5.46 4.04 2.77
N VAL A 143 -5.28 5.36 2.77
CA VAL A 143 -5.97 6.27 3.67
C VAL A 143 -6.78 7.28 2.89
N LYS A 144 -7.88 7.74 3.47
CA LYS A 144 -8.70 8.84 2.97
C LYS A 144 -8.60 10.01 3.95
N VAL A 145 -8.08 11.14 3.47
CA VAL A 145 -7.95 12.39 4.22
C VAL A 145 -8.75 13.45 3.48
N ASN A 146 -9.70 14.11 4.16
CA ASN A 146 -10.53 15.18 3.57
C ASN A 146 -11.22 14.82 2.24
N GLY A 147 -11.59 13.55 2.04
CA GLY A 147 -12.21 13.11 0.78
C GLY A 147 -11.23 12.46 -0.21
N GLU A 148 -9.94 12.79 -0.14
CA GLU A 148 -8.91 12.33 -1.06
C GLU A 148 -8.24 11.04 -0.59
N LYS A 149 -7.91 10.15 -1.53
CA LYS A 149 -7.22 8.88 -1.25
C LYS A 149 -5.71 9.04 -1.43
N HIS A 150 -4.95 8.54 -0.46
CA HIS A 150 -3.49 8.49 -0.48
C HIS A 150 -3.03 7.04 -0.29
N LEU A 151 -2.10 6.59 -1.14
CA LEU A 151 -1.65 5.20 -1.20
C LEU A 151 -0.16 5.12 -0.93
N PHE A 152 0.22 4.60 0.23
CA PHE A 152 1.60 4.38 0.63
C PHE A 152 1.97 2.91 0.41
N LYS A 153 3.18 2.65 -0.06
CA LYS A 153 3.69 1.30 -0.30
C LYS A 153 5.16 1.20 0.08
N PHE A 154 5.53 0.15 0.80
CA PHE A 154 6.92 -0.13 1.14
C PHE A 154 7.13 -1.61 1.44
N TRP A 155 8.39 -2.03 1.49
CA TRP A 155 8.79 -3.36 1.91
C TRP A 155 9.15 -3.37 3.39
N TYR A 156 8.68 -4.36 4.13
CA TYR A 156 9.06 -4.62 5.50
C TYR A 156 9.85 -5.93 5.57
N PRO A 157 11.15 -5.91 5.91
CA PRO A 157 11.91 -7.12 6.18
C PRO A 157 11.52 -7.69 7.55
N TYR A 158 11.15 -8.97 7.61
CA TYR A 158 10.77 -9.64 8.84
C TYR A 158 11.58 -10.93 9.06
N GLY A 159 12.02 -11.12 10.30
CA GLY A 159 12.71 -12.32 10.79
C GLY A 159 14.22 -12.28 10.70
#